data_AF-A0ABD5N2D6-F1
#
_entry.id   AF-A0ABD5N2D6-F1
#
_cell.length_a   1.000
_cell.length_b   1.000
_cell.length_c   1.000
_cell.angle_alpha   90.00
_cell.angle_beta   90.00
_cell.angle_gamma   90.00
#
_symmetry.space_group_name_H-M   'P 1'
#
loop_
_entity.id
_entity.type
_entity.pdbx_description
1 polymer ?
#
loop_
_entity_poly.entity_id
_entity_poly.type
_entity_poly.pdbx_seq_one_letter_code
_entity_poly.pdbx_strand_id
1 'polypeptide(L)'
;MAPKTKPCLVACSVFKDEIKKLIEQDELDAEMVFVSKYFHVDYVKIEKNLRSVIEYALQRYPENVILVYGDLCLGMKDQMNELAKEYGIVKIDALNCIDCQLGGKGKSLEVDPDQDLVFLSPGMMDFFRHARDMMRKEGFEEKVIKELFKDLRGIVVLDTLGNCSKLVEEINELDTGLEILETRNIGCEGVKDVIHEAIERNKKIKRIYDKMKYCPTCGSTNIFWASGLPQLWSLWECKECNYNGALVLEDGKLGAKLRKEWKIKD
;
A
#
# COMPACT_ATOMS: atom_id res chain seq x y z
N MET A 1 -5.63 17.67 -18.24
CA MET A 1 -4.60 17.98 -17.23
C MET A 1 -3.33 17.22 -17.61
N ALA A 2 -2.17 17.87 -17.60
CA ALA A 2 -0.91 17.16 -17.83
C ALA A 2 -0.69 16.13 -16.70
N PRO A 3 -0.19 14.92 -16.99
CA PRO A 3 0.07 13.93 -15.96
C PRO A 3 1.11 14.47 -14.97
N LYS A 4 0.75 14.49 -13.68
CA LYS A 4 1.70 14.83 -12.62
C LYS A 4 2.79 13.77 -12.56
N THR A 5 4.04 14.20 -12.51
CA THR A 5 5.22 13.32 -12.53
C THR A 5 5.43 12.58 -11.20
N LYS A 6 5.00 13.19 -10.08
CA LYS A 6 5.13 12.62 -8.73
C LYS A 6 4.14 11.48 -8.50
N PRO A 7 4.54 10.38 -7.82
CA PRO A 7 3.60 9.35 -7.40
C PRO A 7 2.61 9.90 -6.37
N CYS A 8 1.42 9.32 -6.32
CA CYS A 8 0.42 9.62 -5.31
C CYS A 8 0.31 8.45 -4.33
N LEU A 9 0.58 8.72 -3.06
CA LEU A 9 0.45 7.74 -1.98
C LEU A 9 -0.98 7.80 -1.43
N VAL A 10 -1.68 6.67 -1.48
CA VAL A 10 -2.94 6.47 -0.73
C VAL A 10 -2.58 5.72 0.55
N ALA A 11 -2.58 6.43 1.68
CA ALA A 11 -2.04 5.93 2.95
C ALA A 11 -3.07 5.98 4.09
N CYS A 12 -2.89 5.10 5.08
CA CYS A 12 -3.58 5.25 6.36
C CYS A 12 -3.06 6.49 7.10
N SER A 13 -3.95 7.25 7.72
CA SER A 13 -3.58 8.45 8.49
C SER A 13 -2.73 8.16 9.72
N VAL A 14 -2.50 6.89 10.06
CA VAL A 14 -1.52 6.48 11.08
C VAL A 14 -0.10 6.91 10.70
N PHE A 15 0.25 6.96 9.41
CA PHE A 15 1.58 7.35 8.92
C PHE A 15 1.69 8.85 8.61
N LYS A 16 0.67 9.64 8.96
CA LYS A 16 0.54 11.02 8.46
C LYS A 16 1.73 11.88 8.84
N ASP A 17 2.20 11.76 10.07
CA ASP A 17 3.27 12.60 10.60
C ASP A 17 4.63 12.09 10.14
N GLU A 18 4.84 10.78 10.06
CA GLU A 18 6.05 10.20 9.48
C GLU A 18 6.24 10.61 8.02
N ILE A 19 5.21 10.46 7.17
CA ILE A 19 5.34 10.76 5.75
C ILE A 19 5.47 12.27 5.51
N LYS A 20 4.79 13.11 6.30
CA LYS A 20 4.97 14.57 6.25
C LYS A 20 6.40 14.98 6.58
N LYS A 21 6.96 14.42 7.66
CA LYS A 21 8.35 14.68 8.06
C LYS A 21 9.32 14.31 6.92
N LEU A 22 9.13 13.15 6.29
CA LEU A 22 9.94 12.71 5.14
C LEU A 22 9.85 13.69 3.94
N ILE A 23 8.67 14.23 3.65
CA ILE A 23 8.49 15.22 2.57
C ILE A 23 9.12 16.56 2.94
N GLU A 24 8.96 17.03 4.17
CA GLU A 24 9.54 18.29 4.66
C GLU A 24 11.08 18.25 4.68
N GLN A 25 11.65 17.06 4.86
CA GLN A 25 13.09 16.81 4.83
C GLN A 25 13.65 16.52 3.42
N ASP A 26 12.83 16.57 2.37
CA ASP A 26 13.19 16.23 0.98
C ASP A 26 13.68 14.77 0.82
N GLU A 27 13.29 13.87 1.74
CA GLU A 27 13.62 12.45 1.69
C GLU A 27 12.56 11.62 0.92
N LEU A 28 11.41 12.23 0.62
CA LEU A 28 10.33 11.63 -0.14
C LEU A 28 9.66 12.66 -1.05
N ASP A 29 9.68 12.41 -2.36
CA ASP A 29 9.00 13.25 -3.35
C ASP A 29 7.69 12.59 -3.84
N ALA A 30 6.58 12.85 -3.15
CA ALA A 30 5.28 12.28 -3.47
C ALA A 30 4.11 13.20 -3.11
N GLU A 31 2.99 13.01 -3.80
CA GLU A 31 1.69 13.56 -3.42
C GLU A 31 0.98 12.58 -2.49
N MET A 32 0.07 13.08 -1.64
CA MET A 32 -0.54 12.24 -0.60
C MET A 32 -2.04 12.40 -0.47
N VAL A 33 -2.71 11.28 -0.25
CA VAL A 33 -4.11 11.22 0.18
C VAL A 33 -4.20 10.27 1.37
N PHE A 34 -4.73 10.79 2.49
CA PHE A 34 -4.90 10.00 3.69
C PHE A 34 -6.33 9.49 3.85
N VAL A 35 -6.44 8.24 4.28
CA VAL A 35 -7.69 7.63 4.71
C VAL A 35 -7.63 7.44 6.23
N SER A 36 -8.74 7.72 6.90
CA SER A 36 -8.79 7.77 8.37
C SER A 36 -8.44 6.42 9.01
N LYS A 37 -7.50 6.43 9.97
CA LYS A 37 -7.14 5.28 10.81
C LYS A 37 -8.33 4.70 11.60
N TYR A 38 -9.35 5.50 11.86
CA TYR A 38 -10.55 5.05 12.59
C TYR A 38 -11.43 4.08 11.79
N PHE A 39 -11.18 3.86 10.50
CA PHE A 39 -11.93 2.87 9.72
C PHE A 39 -11.49 1.41 9.98
N HIS A 40 -10.36 1.17 10.68
CA HIS A 40 -9.93 -0.20 11.02
C HIS A 40 -10.85 -0.94 12.00
N VAL A 41 -11.87 -0.27 12.56
CA VAL A 41 -12.91 -0.91 13.38
C VAL A 41 -13.96 -1.67 12.57
N ASP A 42 -14.02 -1.46 11.24
CA ASP A 42 -15.01 -2.07 10.35
C ASP A 42 -14.43 -2.27 8.94
N TYR A 43 -14.21 -3.54 8.56
CA TYR A 43 -13.64 -3.90 7.26
C TYR A 43 -14.47 -3.41 6.07
N VAL A 44 -15.81 -3.40 6.18
CA VAL A 44 -16.69 -2.92 5.10
C VAL A 44 -16.50 -1.41 4.93
N LYS A 45 -16.37 -0.68 6.04
CA LYS A 45 -16.20 0.77 6.03
C LYS A 45 -14.84 1.17 5.46
N ILE A 46 -13.75 0.51 5.87
CA ILE A 46 -12.42 0.79 5.31
C ILE A 46 -12.35 0.45 3.82
N GLU A 47 -12.92 -0.68 3.38
CA GLU A 47 -12.93 -1.06 1.96
C GLU A 47 -13.63 0.01 1.11
N LYS A 48 -14.85 0.39 1.51
CA LYS A 48 -15.65 1.40 0.80
C LYS A 48 -14.90 2.73 0.65
N ASN A 49 -14.25 3.18 1.73
CA ASN A 49 -13.51 4.44 1.71
C ASN A 49 -12.22 4.32 0.88
N LEU A 50 -11.51 3.20 0.97
CA LEU A 50 -10.32 2.95 0.17
C LEU A 50 -10.63 2.96 -1.32
N ARG A 51 -11.66 2.22 -1.75
CA ARG A 51 -12.10 2.18 -3.16
C ARG A 51 -12.37 3.58 -3.71
N SER A 52 -13.19 4.35 -3.00
CA SER A 52 -13.51 5.72 -3.41
C SER A 52 -12.28 6.62 -3.52
N VAL A 53 -11.33 6.51 -2.59
CA VAL A 53 -10.11 7.30 -2.58
C VAL A 53 -9.13 6.87 -3.68
N ILE A 54 -9.00 5.56 -3.92
CA ILE A 54 -8.18 5.00 -5.00
C ILE A 54 -8.71 5.48 -6.35
N GLU A 55 -10.03 5.39 -6.58
CA GLU A 55 -10.67 5.85 -7.82
C GLU A 55 -10.43 7.34 -8.06
N TYR A 56 -10.60 8.17 -7.03
CA TYR A 56 -10.33 9.60 -7.12
C TYR A 56 -8.84 9.89 -7.38
N ALA A 57 -7.94 9.16 -6.73
CA ALA A 57 -6.50 9.30 -6.94
C ALA A 57 -6.11 8.92 -8.38
N LEU A 58 -6.65 7.82 -8.91
CA LEU A 58 -6.37 7.35 -10.28
C LEU A 58 -6.86 8.33 -11.35
N GLN A 59 -7.94 9.08 -11.12
CA GLN A 59 -8.38 10.14 -12.03
C GLN A 59 -7.34 11.27 -12.18
N ARG A 60 -6.58 11.55 -11.12
CA ARG A 60 -5.58 12.64 -11.07
C ARG A 60 -4.15 12.15 -11.39
N TYR A 61 -3.86 10.91 -11.03
CA TYR A 61 -2.53 10.30 -11.10
C TYR A 61 -2.62 8.95 -11.82
N PRO A 62 -3.01 8.92 -13.11
CA PRO A 62 -3.22 7.68 -13.84
C PRO A 62 -1.96 6.81 -13.77
N GLU A 63 -2.15 5.56 -13.34
CA GLU A 63 -1.12 4.53 -13.18
C GLU A 63 0.00 4.90 -12.17
N ASN A 64 -0.06 6.05 -11.50
CA ASN A 64 0.97 6.53 -10.58
C ASN A 64 0.53 6.54 -9.11
N VAL A 65 -0.42 5.68 -8.76
CA VAL A 65 -0.94 5.52 -7.40
C VAL A 65 -0.25 4.35 -6.71
N ILE A 66 0.16 4.55 -5.46
CA ILE A 66 0.77 3.54 -4.61
C ILE A 66 -0.05 3.43 -3.33
N LEU A 67 -0.38 2.20 -2.97
CA LEU A 67 -1.17 1.88 -1.78
C LEU A 67 -0.25 1.61 -0.58
N VAL A 68 -0.30 2.47 0.43
CA VAL A 68 0.51 2.37 1.65
C VAL A 68 -0.35 1.73 2.76
N TYR A 69 -0.62 0.44 2.54
CA TYR A 69 -1.38 -0.42 3.46
C TYR A 69 -0.74 -1.80 3.57
N GLY A 70 -0.80 -2.38 4.76
CA GLY A 70 -0.35 -3.74 4.99
C GLY A 70 -1.35 -4.80 4.52
N ASP A 71 -0.89 -6.03 4.36
CA ASP A 71 -1.71 -7.17 3.93
C ASP A 71 -2.92 -7.40 4.84
N LEU A 72 -2.73 -7.22 6.15
CA LEU A 72 -3.72 -7.51 7.18
C LEU A 72 -4.67 -6.32 7.46
N CYS A 73 -4.47 -5.19 6.78
CA CYS A 73 -5.23 -3.97 7.05
C CYS A 73 -6.71 -4.03 6.63
N LEU A 74 -7.07 -4.95 5.71
CA LEU A 74 -8.43 -5.16 5.20
C LEU A 74 -8.99 -6.56 5.55
N GLY A 75 -8.23 -7.36 6.30
CA GLY A 75 -8.61 -8.71 6.67
C GLY A 75 -7.44 -9.69 6.56
N MET A 76 -7.66 -10.93 6.99
CA MET A 76 -6.62 -11.95 7.16
C MET A 76 -6.39 -12.84 5.92
N LYS A 77 -7.08 -12.60 4.81
CA LYS A 77 -7.15 -13.48 3.64
C LYS A 77 -6.80 -12.75 2.33
N ASP A 78 -5.69 -12.01 2.33
CA ASP A 78 -5.13 -11.35 1.14
C ASP A 78 -5.99 -10.23 0.51
N GLN A 79 -7.07 -9.79 1.16
CA GLN A 79 -8.03 -8.84 0.58
C GLN A 79 -7.37 -7.53 0.13
N MET A 80 -6.34 -7.07 0.83
CA MET A 80 -5.63 -5.85 0.43
C MET A 80 -4.84 -6.02 -0.86
N ASN A 81 -4.27 -7.19 -1.12
CA ASN A 81 -3.58 -7.50 -2.37
C ASN A 81 -4.56 -7.73 -3.51
N GLU A 82 -5.73 -8.33 -3.24
CA GLU A 82 -6.82 -8.42 -4.21
C GLU A 82 -7.28 -7.04 -4.65
N LEU A 83 -7.47 -6.11 -3.71
CA LEU A 83 -7.82 -4.72 -3.98
C LEU A 83 -6.76 -4.02 -4.85
N ALA A 84 -5.47 -4.17 -4.51
CA ALA A 84 -4.39 -3.59 -5.30
C ALA A 84 -4.34 -4.14 -6.74
N LYS A 85 -4.54 -5.46 -6.91
CA LYS A 85 -4.63 -6.12 -8.22
C LYS A 85 -5.83 -5.63 -9.03
N GLU A 86 -6.99 -5.48 -8.40
CA GLU A 86 -8.22 -5.02 -9.04
C GLU A 86 -8.04 -3.65 -9.71
N TYR A 87 -7.38 -2.71 -9.03
CA TYR A 87 -7.10 -1.37 -9.54
C TYR A 87 -5.79 -1.26 -10.34
N GLY A 88 -5.01 -2.35 -10.45
CA GLY A 88 -3.73 -2.35 -11.15
C GLY A 88 -2.68 -1.42 -10.53
N ILE A 89 -2.69 -1.27 -9.20
CA ILE A 89 -1.78 -0.39 -8.46
C ILE A 89 -0.76 -1.21 -7.66
N VAL A 90 0.37 -0.58 -7.31
CA VAL A 90 1.39 -1.20 -6.46
C VAL A 90 1.10 -0.91 -4.99
N LYS A 91 1.27 -1.93 -4.14
CA LYS A 91 1.21 -1.81 -2.68
C LYS A 91 2.61 -1.89 -2.07
N ILE A 92 2.77 -1.30 -0.89
CA ILE A 92 3.92 -1.58 -0.02
C ILE A 92 3.98 -3.06 0.38
N ASP A 93 5.20 -3.54 0.64
CA ASP A 93 5.47 -4.90 1.13
C ASP A 93 5.55 -4.90 2.66
N ALA A 94 4.39 -5.01 3.30
CA ALA A 94 4.26 -4.99 4.75
C ALA A 94 2.99 -5.73 5.17
N LEU A 95 2.99 -6.31 6.36
CA LEU A 95 1.83 -6.98 6.95
C LEU A 95 0.81 -5.98 7.53
N ASN A 96 1.30 -4.96 8.22
CA ASN A 96 0.49 -3.92 8.87
C ASN A 96 1.33 -2.65 9.09
N CYS A 97 0.82 -1.71 9.89
CA CYS A 97 1.51 -0.47 10.21
C CYS A 97 2.81 -0.67 11.00
N ILE A 98 2.84 -1.62 11.93
CA ILE A 98 4.03 -1.94 12.73
C ILE A 98 5.11 -2.56 11.84
N ASP A 99 4.73 -3.55 11.02
CA ASP A 99 5.66 -4.17 10.09
C ASP A 99 6.27 -3.12 9.15
N CYS A 100 5.44 -2.22 8.60
CA CYS A 100 5.90 -1.09 7.79
C CYS A 100 6.92 -0.20 8.53
N GLN A 101 6.65 0.17 9.78
CA GLN A 101 7.56 0.99 10.59
C GLN A 101 8.89 0.30 10.87
N LEU A 102 8.89 -1.03 10.98
CA LEU A 102 10.10 -1.83 11.15
C LEU A 102 10.86 -2.09 9.83
N GLY A 103 10.29 -1.70 8.69
CA GLY A 103 10.88 -1.84 7.35
C GLY A 103 10.28 -2.93 6.47
N GLY A 104 9.07 -3.40 6.81
CA GLY A 104 8.24 -4.29 6.01
C GLY A 104 8.73 -5.73 5.96
N LYS A 105 8.20 -6.48 4.99
CA LYS A 105 8.61 -7.86 4.65
C LYS A 105 8.46 -8.88 5.79
N GLY A 106 7.57 -8.62 6.75
CA GLY A 106 7.32 -9.51 7.88
C GLY A 106 8.32 -9.40 9.02
N LYS A 107 9.16 -8.35 9.06
CA LYS A 107 10.06 -8.06 10.18
C LYS A 107 9.34 -8.01 11.53
N SER A 108 8.06 -7.63 11.58
CA SER A 108 7.30 -7.68 12.84
C SER A 108 7.22 -9.10 13.42
N LEU A 109 7.17 -10.14 12.57
CA LEU A 109 7.14 -11.55 13.01
C LEU A 109 8.50 -12.04 13.53
N GLU A 110 9.60 -11.41 13.11
CA GLU A 110 10.93 -11.68 13.66
C GLU A 110 11.08 -11.09 15.07
N VAL A 111 10.47 -9.93 15.29
CA VAL A 111 10.51 -9.21 16.57
C VAL A 111 9.53 -9.80 17.59
N ASP A 112 8.36 -10.23 17.14
CA ASP A 112 7.30 -10.80 17.98
C ASP A 112 6.74 -12.10 17.37
N PRO A 113 7.51 -13.20 17.43
CA PRO A 113 7.10 -14.47 16.84
C PRO A 113 5.88 -15.09 17.53
N ASP A 114 5.72 -14.84 18.83
CA ASP A 114 4.62 -15.37 19.64
C ASP A 114 3.36 -14.48 19.57
N GLN A 115 3.46 -13.31 18.94
CA GLN A 115 2.36 -12.33 18.78
C GLN A 115 1.75 -11.90 20.12
N ASP A 116 2.59 -11.77 21.14
CA ASP A 116 2.19 -11.45 22.51
C ASP A 116 2.59 -10.03 22.94
N LEU A 117 3.11 -9.21 22.02
CA LEU A 117 3.46 -7.81 22.28
C LEU A 117 2.44 -6.83 21.69
N VAL A 118 2.26 -5.72 22.39
CA VAL A 118 1.59 -4.54 21.84
C VAL A 118 2.64 -3.53 21.40
N PHE A 119 2.64 -3.19 20.11
CA PHE A 119 3.48 -2.11 19.62
C PHE A 119 2.68 -0.82 19.53
N LEU A 120 3.23 0.27 20.05
CA LEU A 120 2.61 1.60 19.99
C LEU A 120 3.59 2.61 19.39
N SER A 121 3.09 3.34 18.39
CA SER A 121 3.80 4.44 17.74
C SER A 121 2.97 5.73 17.87
N PRO A 122 3.57 6.92 17.63
CA PRO A 122 2.86 8.21 17.76
C PRO A 122 1.53 8.25 16.99
N GLY A 123 1.53 7.79 15.74
CA GLY A 123 0.33 7.78 14.89
C GLY A 123 -0.84 6.93 15.41
N MET A 124 -0.59 5.97 16.29
CA MET A 124 -1.60 5.06 16.84
C MET A 124 -2.27 5.59 18.11
N MET A 125 -1.65 6.51 18.83
CA MET A 125 -2.12 6.93 20.15
C MET A 125 -3.55 7.47 20.14
N ASP A 126 -3.90 8.31 19.17
CA ASP A 126 -5.29 8.80 19.05
C ASP A 126 -6.28 7.68 18.72
N PHE A 127 -5.85 6.65 17.98
CA PHE A 127 -6.71 5.51 17.67
C PHE A 127 -7.05 4.72 18.94
N PHE A 128 -6.06 4.38 19.75
CA PHE A 128 -6.28 3.68 21.01
C PHE A 128 -7.09 4.51 22.01
N ARG A 129 -6.82 5.82 22.10
CA ARG A 129 -7.61 6.75 22.92
C ARG A 129 -9.07 6.77 22.47
N HIS A 130 -9.30 6.92 21.16
CA HIS A 130 -10.65 6.91 20.60
C HIS A 130 -11.38 5.57 20.81
N ALA A 131 -10.69 4.45 20.61
CA ALA A 131 -11.25 3.12 20.83
C ALA A 131 -11.67 2.91 22.30
N ARG A 132 -10.82 3.32 23.25
CA ARG A 132 -11.15 3.29 24.69
C ARG A 132 -12.36 4.17 25.01
N ASP A 133 -12.42 5.39 24.48
CA ASP A 133 -13.55 6.29 24.69
C ASP A 133 -14.86 5.74 24.12
N MET A 134 -14.80 5.06 22.97
CA MET A 134 -15.95 4.37 22.38
C MET A 134 -16.44 3.21 23.24
N MET A 135 -15.53 2.35 23.71
CA MET A 135 -15.88 1.25 24.64
C MET A 135 -16.53 1.79 25.92
N ARG A 136 -15.99 2.87 26.50
CA ARG A 136 -16.61 3.51 27.68
C ARG A 136 -18.02 4.02 27.39
N LYS A 137 -18.25 4.63 26.23
CA LYS A 137 -19.59 5.10 25.80
C LYS A 137 -20.57 3.97 25.59
N GLU A 138 -20.09 2.80 25.17
CA GLU A 138 -20.89 1.57 25.03
C GLU A 138 -21.14 0.86 26.38
N GLY A 139 -20.62 1.41 27.48
CA GLY A 139 -20.86 0.91 28.83
C GLY A 139 -19.88 -0.16 29.31
N PHE A 140 -18.76 -0.36 28.61
CA PHE A 140 -17.71 -1.28 29.08
C PHE A 140 -17.01 -0.70 30.31
N GLU A 141 -16.94 -1.50 31.38
CA GLU A 141 -16.20 -1.15 32.59
C GLU A 141 -14.69 -1.16 32.33
N GLU A 142 -13.95 -0.33 33.06
CA GLU A 142 -12.50 -0.20 32.90
C GLU A 142 -11.76 -1.54 33.07
N LYS A 143 -12.26 -2.39 33.99
CA LYS A 143 -11.69 -3.72 34.22
C LYS A 143 -11.78 -4.61 32.98
N VAL A 144 -12.89 -4.55 32.25
CA VAL A 144 -13.10 -5.34 31.02
C VAL A 144 -12.17 -4.86 29.92
N ILE A 145 -11.95 -3.55 29.80
CA ILE A 145 -11.02 -2.97 28.83
C ILE A 145 -9.58 -3.45 29.11
N LYS A 146 -9.16 -3.51 30.38
CA LYS A 146 -7.84 -4.05 30.77
C LYS A 146 -7.73 -5.55 30.54
N GLU A 147 -8.81 -6.30 30.75
CA GLU A 147 -8.84 -7.74 30.50
C GLU A 147 -8.59 -8.10 29.02
N LEU A 148 -8.81 -7.18 28.07
CA LEU A 148 -8.46 -7.38 26.65
C LEU A 148 -6.96 -7.56 26.42
N PHE A 149 -6.13 -7.04 27.33
CA PHE A 149 -4.67 -7.06 27.23
C PHE A 149 -4.01 -8.08 28.16
N LYS A 150 -4.78 -8.82 28.98
CA LYS A 150 -4.24 -9.62 30.09
C LYS A 150 -3.25 -10.73 29.68
N ASP A 151 -3.44 -11.27 28.47
CA ASP A 151 -2.65 -12.39 27.95
C ASP A 151 -1.45 -11.90 27.12
N LEU A 152 -1.27 -10.57 27.03
CA LEU A 152 -0.15 -9.96 26.32
C LEU A 152 0.99 -9.69 27.30
N ARG A 153 2.22 -9.92 26.85
CA ARG A 153 3.44 -9.83 27.65
C ARG A 153 3.79 -8.39 28.01
N GLY A 154 3.49 -7.43 27.15
CA GLY A 154 3.71 -6.00 27.43
C GLY A 154 3.76 -5.12 26.20
N ILE A 155 4.18 -3.88 26.39
CA ILE A 155 4.24 -2.85 25.37
C ILE A 155 5.67 -2.63 24.90
N VAL A 156 5.86 -2.58 23.58
CA VAL A 156 7.08 -2.06 22.93
C VAL A 156 6.75 -0.73 22.28
N VAL A 157 7.45 0.33 22.70
CA VAL A 157 7.25 1.68 22.17
C VAL A 157 8.13 1.88 20.94
N LEU A 158 7.53 2.24 19.81
CA LEU A 158 8.23 2.55 18.57
C LEU A 158 8.25 4.07 18.37
N ASP A 159 9.35 4.71 18.74
CA ASP A 159 9.56 6.14 18.52
C ASP A 159 10.01 6.40 17.07
N THR A 160 9.05 6.80 16.25
CA THR A 160 9.27 7.14 14.83
C THR A 160 9.60 8.61 14.60
N LEU A 161 9.28 9.49 15.57
CA LEU A 161 9.36 10.95 15.39
C LEU A 161 10.43 11.62 16.26
N GLY A 162 11.07 10.89 17.17
CA GLY A 162 12.05 11.41 18.13
C GLY A 162 11.41 12.03 19.36
N ASN A 163 10.20 11.60 19.72
CA ASN A 163 9.40 12.14 20.82
C ASN A 163 9.06 11.10 21.91
N CYS A 164 9.96 10.12 22.11
CA CYS A 164 9.85 9.04 23.08
C CYS A 164 9.24 9.44 24.43
N SER A 165 9.78 10.47 25.12
CA SER A 165 9.32 10.82 26.47
C SER A 165 7.83 11.15 26.52
N LYS A 166 7.35 11.90 25.52
CA LYS A 166 5.93 12.26 25.40
C LYS A 166 5.08 11.03 25.07
N LEU A 167 5.57 10.16 24.18
CA LEU A 167 4.86 8.95 23.81
C LEU A 167 4.70 8.00 25.00
N VAL A 168 5.74 7.83 25.83
CA VAL A 168 5.69 7.02 27.06
C VAL A 168 4.68 7.60 28.05
N GLU A 169 4.64 8.92 28.23
CA GLU A 169 3.64 9.59 29.07
C GLU A 169 2.21 9.30 28.59
N GLU A 170 1.94 9.49 27.29
CA GLU A 170 0.63 9.20 26.70
C GLU A 170 0.23 7.72 26.79
N ILE A 171 1.19 6.78 26.70
CA ILE A 171 0.93 5.35 26.87
C ILE A 171 0.54 5.04 28.32
N ASN A 172 1.23 5.62 29.29
CA ASN A 172 0.87 5.46 30.70
C ASN A 172 -0.53 6.00 31.00
N GLU A 173 -0.96 7.09 30.35
CA GLU A 173 -2.33 7.62 30.45
C GLU A 173 -3.40 6.67 29.88
N LEU A 174 -3.05 5.82 28.90
CA LEU A 174 -3.97 4.82 28.37
C LEU A 174 -4.34 3.76 29.42
N ASP A 175 -3.49 3.55 30.43
CA ASP A 175 -3.73 2.64 31.56
C ASP A 175 -4.24 1.26 31.11
N THR A 176 -3.54 0.66 30.14
CA THR A 176 -3.88 -0.64 29.57
C THR A 176 -3.67 -1.80 30.54
N GLY A 177 -2.95 -1.57 31.64
CA GLY A 177 -2.52 -2.60 32.59
C GLY A 177 -1.24 -3.35 32.15
N LEU A 178 -0.68 -3.02 30.99
CA LEU A 178 0.57 -3.58 30.49
C LEU A 178 1.78 -2.74 30.90
N GLU A 179 2.88 -3.42 31.21
CA GLU A 179 4.18 -2.77 31.42
C GLU A 179 4.83 -2.40 30.07
N ILE A 180 5.50 -1.25 30.03
CA ILE A 180 6.39 -0.89 28.91
C ILE A 180 7.69 -1.68 29.10
N LEU A 181 7.91 -2.66 28.22
CA LEU A 181 9.08 -3.54 28.29
C LEU A 181 10.32 -2.90 27.66
N GLU A 182 10.10 -2.14 26.57
CA GLU A 182 11.18 -1.58 25.77
C GLU A 182 10.71 -0.32 25.04
N THR A 183 11.63 0.61 24.79
CA THR A 183 11.43 1.69 23.82
C THR A 183 12.52 1.68 22.77
N ARG A 184 12.12 1.73 21.50
CA ARG A 184 13.01 1.72 20.34
C ARG A 184 12.88 3.03 19.58
N ASN A 185 13.98 3.74 19.43
CA ASN A 185 14.07 4.87 18.52
C ASN A 185 14.41 4.35 17.11
N ILE A 186 13.39 4.27 16.26
CA ILE A 186 13.51 3.70 14.92
C ILE A 186 13.42 4.76 13.81
N GLY A 187 13.02 5.98 14.15
CA GLY A 187 12.85 7.07 13.19
C GLY A 187 11.83 6.73 12.08
N CYS A 188 11.99 7.36 10.92
CA CYS A 188 11.13 7.14 9.76
C CYS A 188 11.74 6.22 8.69
N GLU A 189 12.93 5.65 8.94
CA GLU A 189 13.70 4.89 7.94
C GLU A 189 12.92 3.68 7.40
N GLY A 190 12.30 2.88 8.27
CA GLY A 190 11.52 1.73 7.83
C GLY A 190 10.36 2.11 6.90
N VAL A 191 9.61 3.16 7.26
CA VAL A 191 8.50 3.68 6.43
C VAL A 191 9.03 4.21 5.10
N LYS A 192 10.14 4.97 5.13
CA LYS A 192 10.79 5.53 3.95
C LYS A 192 11.20 4.42 2.97
N ASP A 193 11.93 3.42 3.44
CA ASP A 193 12.45 2.33 2.61
C ASP A 193 11.32 1.56 1.93
N VAL A 194 10.30 1.19 2.70
CA VAL A 194 9.15 0.43 2.20
C VAL A 194 8.37 1.21 1.12
N ILE A 195 8.22 2.52 1.29
CA ILE A 195 7.57 3.39 0.30
C ILE A 195 8.44 3.54 -0.95
N HIS A 196 9.74 3.80 -0.81
CA HIS A 196 10.66 3.92 -1.96
C HIS A 196 10.72 2.64 -2.77
N GLU A 197 10.77 1.48 -2.12
CA GLU A 197 10.73 0.19 -2.80
C GLU A 197 9.42 0.00 -3.60
N ALA A 198 8.28 0.45 -3.06
CA ALA A 198 7.01 0.43 -3.80
C ALA A 198 7.02 1.40 -5.00
N ILE A 199 7.60 2.60 -4.84
CA ILE A 199 7.77 3.57 -5.93
C ILE A 199 8.64 2.99 -7.05
N GLU A 200 9.78 2.40 -6.72
CA GLU A 200 10.69 1.81 -7.71
C GLU A 200 10.07 0.60 -8.41
N ARG A 201 9.33 -0.25 -7.68
CA ARG A 201 8.54 -1.33 -8.28
C ARG A 201 7.51 -0.78 -9.28
N ASN A 202 6.79 0.29 -8.93
CA ASN A 202 5.83 0.92 -9.83
C ASN A 202 6.50 1.47 -11.11
N LYS A 203 7.63 2.16 -10.97
CA LYS A 203 8.42 2.65 -12.11
C LYS A 203 8.89 1.51 -13.02
N LYS A 204 9.35 0.39 -12.45
CA LYS A 204 9.78 -0.78 -13.20
C LYS A 204 8.62 -1.41 -13.97
N ILE A 205 7.46 -1.57 -13.34
CA ILE A 205 6.24 -2.10 -13.97
C ILE A 205 5.83 -1.21 -15.15
N LYS A 206 5.76 0.11 -14.95
CA LYS A 206 5.48 1.06 -16.04
C LYS A 206 6.42 0.93 -17.22
N ARG A 207 7.74 0.90 -16.96
CA ARG A 207 8.76 0.74 -18.01
C ARG A 207 8.59 -0.56 -18.81
N ILE A 208 8.07 -1.63 -18.19
CA ILE A 208 7.77 -2.88 -18.90
C ILE A 208 6.52 -2.70 -19.78
N TYR A 209 5.45 -2.13 -19.23
CA TYR A 209 4.22 -1.85 -19.98
C TYR A 209 4.45 -0.90 -21.17
N ASP A 210 5.21 0.18 -20.98
CA ASP A 210 5.55 1.15 -22.04
C ASP A 210 6.35 0.51 -23.18
N LYS A 211 7.09 -0.56 -22.91
CA LYS A 211 7.86 -1.31 -23.91
C LYS A 211 7.06 -2.42 -24.57
N MET A 212 5.93 -2.81 -23.98
CA MET A 212 5.14 -3.93 -24.47
C MET A 212 4.43 -3.55 -25.77
N LYS A 213 4.55 -4.43 -26.77
CA LYS A 213 3.87 -4.25 -28.07
C LYS A 213 2.67 -5.17 -28.13
N TYR A 214 1.60 -4.69 -28.75
CA TYR A 214 0.37 -5.44 -28.93
C TYR A 214 0.00 -5.51 -30.41
N CYS A 215 -0.51 -6.66 -30.82
CA CYS A 215 -1.04 -6.89 -32.15
C CYS A 215 -2.26 -5.97 -32.39
N PRO A 216 -2.30 -5.22 -33.49
CA PRO A 216 -3.41 -4.33 -33.80
C PRO A 216 -4.70 -5.06 -34.17
N THR A 217 -4.63 -6.36 -34.46
CA THR A 217 -5.80 -7.18 -34.85
C THR A 217 -6.46 -7.85 -33.66
N CYS A 218 -5.69 -8.56 -32.82
CA CYS A 218 -6.23 -9.35 -31.71
C CYS A 218 -5.81 -8.85 -30.31
N GLY A 219 -5.00 -7.79 -30.21
CA GLY A 219 -4.49 -7.30 -28.93
C GLY A 219 -3.48 -8.25 -28.25
N SER A 220 -2.98 -9.25 -28.97
CA SER A 220 -1.97 -10.18 -28.45
C SER A 220 -0.62 -9.50 -28.21
N THR A 221 0.05 -9.86 -27.11
CA THR A 221 1.46 -9.51 -26.86
C THR A 221 2.44 -10.49 -27.51
N ASN A 222 1.93 -11.55 -28.13
CA ASN A 222 2.70 -12.60 -28.82
C ASN A 222 3.07 -12.14 -30.24
N ILE A 223 3.66 -10.94 -30.33
CA ILE A 223 4.06 -10.28 -31.55
C ILE A 223 5.58 -10.13 -31.59
N PHE A 224 6.18 -10.45 -32.73
CA PHE A 224 7.62 -10.48 -32.92
C PHE A 224 8.00 -9.70 -34.15
N TRP A 225 9.22 -9.20 -34.18
CA TRP A 225 9.78 -8.69 -35.42
C TRP A 225 9.87 -9.83 -36.44
N ALA A 226 9.33 -9.62 -37.65
CA ALA A 226 9.28 -10.64 -38.68
C ALA A 226 10.72 -10.99 -39.12
N SER A 227 11.24 -12.09 -38.58
CA SER A 227 12.61 -12.53 -38.83
C SER A 227 12.72 -13.23 -40.19
N GLY A 228 13.68 -12.84 -41.04
CA GLY A 228 14.01 -13.59 -42.24
C GLY A 228 14.74 -12.81 -43.34
N LEU A 229 14.58 -11.48 -43.39
CA LEU A 229 15.21 -10.63 -44.40
C LEU A 229 15.62 -9.27 -43.79
N PRO A 230 16.85 -8.78 -44.01
CA PRO A 230 17.30 -7.46 -43.54
C PRO A 230 16.42 -6.29 -43.99
N GLN A 231 15.64 -6.45 -45.05
CA GLN A 231 14.77 -5.39 -45.59
C GLN A 231 13.44 -5.25 -44.84
N LEU A 232 13.11 -6.15 -43.91
CA LEU A 232 11.79 -6.21 -43.24
C LEU A 232 11.81 -5.63 -41.81
N TRP A 233 12.74 -4.72 -41.49
CA TRP A 233 12.93 -4.12 -40.14
C TRP A 233 11.70 -3.41 -39.57
N SER A 234 10.69 -3.17 -40.40
CA SER A 234 9.43 -2.55 -40.00
C SER A 234 8.27 -3.53 -39.83
N LEU A 235 8.39 -4.80 -40.20
CA LEU A 235 7.28 -5.76 -40.13
C LEU A 235 7.26 -6.53 -38.82
N TRP A 236 6.04 -6.74 -38.33
CA TRP A 236 5.74 -7.49 -37.13
C TRP A 236 4.80 -8.64 -37.46
N GLU A 237 5.02 -9.78 -36.80
CA GLU A 237 4.24 -11.00 -36.94
C GLU A 237 3.61 -11.38 -35.60
N CYS A 238 2.29 -11.53 -35.58
CA CYS A 238 1.55 -12.04 -34.43
C CYS A 238 1.31 -13.54 -34.55
N LYS A 239 1.80 -14.32 -33.58
CA LYS A 239 1.65 -15.78 -33.56
C LYS A 239 0.27 -16.26 -33.11
N GLU A 240 -0.59 -15.37 -32.61
CA GLU A 240 -1.96 -15.74 -32.22
C GLU A 240 -2.97 -15.62 -33.38
N CYS A 241 -2.86 -14.58 -34.20
CA CYS A 241 -3.85 -14.31 -35.26
C CYS A 241 -3.25 -14.22 -36.66
N ASN A 242 -1.97 -14.58 -36.83
CA ASN A 242 -1.21 -14.49 -38.07
C ASN A 242 -1.17 -13.08 -38.70
N TYR A 243 -1.36 -12.03 -37.89
CA TYR A 243 -1.17 -10.66 -38.34
C TYR A 243 0.27 -10.49 -38.81
N ASN A 244 0.47 -9.93 -40.01
CA ASN A 244 1.76 -9.55 -40.54
C ASN A 244 1.66 -8.13 -41.11
N GLY A 245 2.37 -7.18 -40.51
CA GLY A 245 2.30 -5.79 -40.94
C GLY A 245 3.17 -4.85 -40.12
N ALA A 246 3.25 -3.59 -40.55
CA ALA A 246 4.11 -2.60 -39.93
C ALA A 246 3.52 -1.91 -38.69
N LEU A 247 2.23 -2.09 -38.43
CA LEU A 247 1.54 -1.44 -37.33
C LEU A 247 1.65 -2.28 -36.06
N VAL A 248 2.06 -1.65 -34.98
CA VAL A 248 1.99 -2.22 -33.63
C VAL A 248 1.38 -1.20 -32.68
N LEU A 249 0.69 -1.71 -31.66
CA LEU A 249 0.15 -0.87 -30.61
C LEU A 249 1.11 -0.87 -29.42
N GLU A 250 1.28 0.29 -28.83
CA GLU A 250 2.04 0.48 -27.58
C GLU A 250 1.10 0.81 -26.40
N ASP A 251 -0.16 1.10 -26.70
CA ASP A 251 -1.21 1.34 -25.70
C ASP A 251 -1.84 0.01 -25.25
N GLY A 252 -1.50 -0.40 -24.02
CA GLY A 252 -2.06 -1.59 -23.40
C GLY A 252 -3.58 -1.55 -23.17
N LYS A 253 -4.20 -0.37 -23.04
CA LYS A 253 -5.66 -0.26 -22.90
C LYS A 253 -6.35 -0.60 -24.21
N LEU A 254 -5.82 -0.08 -25.33
CA LEU A 254 -6.32 -0.41 -26.66
C LEU A 254 -6.07 -1.90 -26.97
N GLY A 255 -4.89 -2.42 -26.64
CA GLY A 255 -4.57 -3.85 -26.75
C GLY A 255 -5.55 -4.74 -25.96
N ALA A 256 -5.84 -4.39 -24.71
CA ALA A 256 -6.78 -5.13 -23.86
C ALA A 256 -8.22 -5.09 -24.41
N LYS A 257 -8.66 -3.93 -24.94
CA LYS A 257 -9.97 -3.79 -25.58
C LYS A 257 -10.09 -4.70 -26.81
N LEU A 258 -9.10 -4.65 -27.71
CA LEU A 258 -9.08 -5.50 -28.90
C LEU A 258 -9.11 -6.99 -28.55
N ARG A 259 -8.37 -7.40 -27.51
CA ARG A 259 -8.36 -8.80 -27.07
C ARG A 259 -9.72 -9.26 -26.57
N LYS A 260 -10.48 -8.40 -25.88
CA LYS A 260 -11.86 -8.72 -25.46
C LYS A 260 -12.79 -8.85 -26.66
N GLU A 261 -12.72 -7.90 -27.59
CA GLU A 261 -13.55 -7.91 -28.81
C GLU A 261 -13.24 -9.12 -29.71
N TRP A 262 -11.98 -9.52 -29.80
CA TRP A 262 -11.55 -10.66 -30.60
C TRP A 262 -12.06 -11.99 -30.04
N LYS A 263 -11.96 -12.20 -28.71
CA LYS A 263 -12.48 -13.42 -28.03
C LYS A 263 -13.99 -13.62 -28.10
N ILE A 264 -14.75 -12.57 -28.43
CA ILE A 264 -16.21 -12.65 -28.62
C ILE A 264 -16.56 -13.10 -30.04
N LYS A 265 -15.62 -13.00 -30.99
CA LYS A 265 -15.82 -13.35 -32.40
C LYS A 265 -15.52 -14.82 -32.72
N ASP A 266 -14.85 -15.53 -31.82
CA ASP A 266 -14.64 -16.99 -31.85
C ASP A 266 -15.75 -17.72 -31.08
#